data_AF-A0A9D6QHL6-F1
#
_entry.id   AF-A0A9D6QHL6-F1
#
_cell.length_a   1.000
_cell.length_b   1.000
_cell.length_c   1.000
_cell.angle_alpha   90.00
_cell.angle_beta   90.00
_cell.angle_gamma   90.00
#
_symmetry.space_group_name_H-M   'P 1'
#
loop_
_entity.id
_entity.type
_entity.pdbx_description
1 polymer ?
#
loop_
_entity_poly.entity_id
_entity_poly.type
_entity_poly.pdbx_seq_one_letter_code
_entity_poly.pdbx_strand_id
1 'polypeptide(L)'
;MGAQKKFRQGQILKLIGSEAISSQDELRRRLHHLSMRVTQATLSRDLQELRLVKTASGYKPLVAEEPPLAALERALREFLTDLRPAQNLLVLK
;
A
#
# COMPACT_ATOMS: atom_id res chain seq x y z
N MET A 1 19.12 -15.43 -5.24
CA MET A 1 18.21 -14.82 -4.22
C MET A 1 17.00 -14.09 -4.81
N GLY A 2 17.08 -13.42 -5.98
CA GLY A 2 15.94 -12.69 -6.57
C GLY A 2 14.75 -13.53 -7.06
N ALA A 3 15.00 -14.76 -7.55
CA ALA A 3 13.94 -15.63 -8.08
C ALA A 3 12.92 -16.06 -7.00
N GLN A 4 13.40 -16.44 -5.82
CA GLN A 4 12.53 -16.85 -4.70
C GLN A 4 11.69 -15.67 -4.17
N LYS A 5 12.23 -14.44 -4.21
CA LYS A 5 11.50 -13.22 -3.86
C LYS A 5 10.37 -12.94 -4.85
N LYS A 6 10.66 -12.92 -6.16
CA LYS A 6 9.64 -12.69 -7.20
C LYS A 6 8.52 -13.74 -7.13
N PHE A 7 8.88 -15.02 -6.95
CA PHE A 7 7.90 -16.09 -6.78
C PHE A 7 6.99 -15.83 -5.58
N ARG A 8 7.57 -15.54 -4.40
CA ARG A 8 6.79 -15.23 -3.19
C ARG A 8 5.88 -14.02 -3.38
N GLN A 9 6.38 -12.93 -3.99
CA GLN A 9 5.58 -11.75 -4.28
C GLN A 9 4.41 -12.04 -5.22
N GLY A 10 4.61 -12.89 -6.24
CA GLY A 10 3.53 -13.38 -7.09
C GLY A 10 2.46 -14.17 -6.33
N GLN A 11 2.87 -15.01 -5.37
CA GLN A 11 1.94 -15.76 -4.52
C GLN A 11 1.18 -14.83 -3.54
N ILE A 12 1.83 -13.79 -3.02
CA ILE A 12 1.16 -12.76 -2.20
C ILE A 12 0.05 -12.08 -3.00
N LEU A 13 0.33 -11.65 -4.22
CA LEU A 13 -0.66 -11.01 -5.10
C LEU A 13 -1.83 -11.95 -5.44
N LYS A 14 -1.54 -13.23 -5.74
CA LYS A 14 -2.59 -14.23 -5.99
C LYS A 14 -3.52 -14.41 -4.79
N LEU A 15 -2.96 -14.58 -3.58
CA LEU A 15 -3.73 -14.78 -2.36
C LEU A 15 -4.64 -13.59 -2.07
N ILE A 16 -4.08 -12.37 -2.11
CA ILE A 16 -4.83 -11.14 -1.87
C ILE A 16 -5.88 -10.88 -2.95
N GLY A 17 -5.65 -11.35 -4.18
CA GLY A 17 -6.63 -11.30 -5.27
C GLY A 17 -7.76 -12.33 -5.13
N SER A 18 -7.54 -13.43 -4.41
CA SER A 18 -8.52 -14.52 -4.27
C SER A 18 -9.33 -14.49 -2.98
N GLU A 19 -8.79 -13.91 -1.90
CA GLU A 19 -9.44 -13.88 -0.59
C GLU A 19 -9.11 -12.61 0.19
N ALA A 20 -10.01 -12.20 1.09
CA ALA A 20 -9.81 -11.03 1.93
C ALA A 20 -8.84 -11.36 3.07
N ILE A 21 -7.58 -10.91 2.95
CA ILE A 21 -6.55 -11.11 3.98
C ILE A 21 -6.36 -9.82 4.77
N SER A 22 -6.58 -9.89 6.08
CA SER A 22 -6.68 -8.71 6.96
C SER A 22 -5.43 -8.44 7.81
N SER A 23 -4.51 -9.41 7.88
CA SER A 23 -3.30 -9.32 8.70
C SER A 23 -2.10 -10.04 8.08
N GLN A 24 -0.89 -9.59 8.45
CA GLN A 24 0.35 -10.24 7.99
C GLN A 24 0.49 -11.66 8.53
N ASP A 25 -0.02 -11.93 9.74
CA ASP A 25 -0.01 -13.29 10.30
C ASP A 25 -0.93 -14.23 9.55
N GLU A 26 -2.09 -13.76 9.12
CA GLU A 26 -2.97 -14.52 8.23
C GLU A 26 -2.28 -14.80 6.89
N LEU A 27 -1.70 -13.78 6.25
CA LEU A 27 -0.94 -13.96 5.00
C LEU A 27 0.21 -14.96 5.19
N ARG A 28 0.94 -14.87 6.30
CA ARG A 28 2.02 -15.80 6.65
C ARG A 28 1.53 -17.24 6.77
N ARG A 29 0.38 -17.47 7.41
CA ARG A 29 -0.23 -18.81 7.51
C ARG A 29 -0.61 -19.35 6.13
N ARG A 30 -1.21 -18.52 5.26
CA ARG A 30 -1.55 -18.92 3.89
C ARG A 30 -0.32 -19.30 3.06
N LEU A 31 0.75 -18.51 3.15
CA LEU A 31 2.02 -18.82 2.49
C LEU A 31 2.66 -20.09 3.08
N HIS A 32 2.54 -20.33 4.39
CA HIS A 32 3.02 -21.55 5.02
C HIS A 32 2.32 -22.81 4.47
N HIS A 33 1.00 -22.75 4.22
CA HIS A 33 0.27 -23.86 3.59
C HIS A 33 0.71 -24.14 2.15
N LEU A 34 1.36 -23.16 1.50
CA LEU A 34 2.00 -23.31 0.19
C LEU A 34 3.48 -23.69 0.31
N SER A 35 3.90 -24.25 1.45
CA SER A 35 5.29 -24.63 1.76
C SER A 35 6.28 -23.46 1.75
N MET A 36 5.81 -22.22 1.97
CA MET A 36 6.66 -21.02 2.03
C MET A 36 6.71 -20.45 3.45
N ARG A 37 7.83 -20.67 4.14
CA ARG A 37 8.10 -20.08 5.45
C ARG A 37 8.70 -18.68 5.30
N VAL A 38 8.02 -17.68 5.85
CA VAL A 38 8.41 -16.28 5.76
C VAL A 38 8.24 -15.62 7.13
N THR A 39 9.12 -14.69 7.46
CA THR A 39 9.00 -13.90 8.69
C THR A 39 8.06 -12.72 8.46
N GLN A 40 7.59 -12.13 9.56
CA GLN A 40 6.82 -10.88 9.50
C GLN A 40 7.64 -9.75 8.85
N ALA A 41 8.94 -9.65 9.14
CA ALA A 41 9.82 -8.64 8.57
C ALA A 41 9.96 -8.79 7.04
N THR A 42 10.07 -10.02 6.53
CA THR A 42 10.10 -10.28 5.08
C THR A 42 8.77 -9.88 4.43
N LEU A 43 7.64 -10.26 5.03
CA LEU A 43 6.30 -9.92 4.55
C LEU A 43 6.06 -8.42 4.54
N SER A 44 6.47 -7.70 5.58
CA SER A 44 6.34 -6.24 5.66
C SER A 44 7.05 -5.56 4.49
N ARG A 45 8.29 -5.98 4.20
CA ARG A 45 9.06 -5.46 3.05
C ARG A 45 8.40 -5.79 1.72
N ASP A 46 7.93 -7.02 1.52
CA ASP A 46 7.25 -7.39 0.27
C ASP A 46 5.95 -6.61 0.06
N LEU A 47 5.15 -6.39 1.11
CA LEU A 47 3.91 -5.59 1.02
C LEU A 47 4.22 -4.13 0.65
N GLN A 48 5.28 -3.53 1.23
CA GLN A 48 5.71 -2.18 0.87
C GLN A 48 6.17 -2.09 -0.59
N GLU A 49 7.02 -3.03 -1.04
CA GLU A 49 7.52 -3.05 -2.41
C GLU A 49 6.40 -3.28 -3.44
N LEU A 50 5.41 -4.11 -3.10
CA LEU A 50 4.21 -4.35 -3.90
C LEU A 50 3.18 -3.22 -3.80
N ARG A 51 3.44 -2.19 -2.99
CA ARG A 51 2.51 -1.09 -2.70
C ARG A 51 1.14 -1.59 -2.24
N LEU A 52 1.11 -2.61 -1.39
CA LEU A 52 -0.11 -3.15 -0.81
C LEU A 52 -0.42 -2.42 0.50
N VAL A 53 -1.60 -1.80 0.58
CA VAL A 53 -2.07 -1.09 1.77
C VAL A 53 -3.17 -1.86 2.47
N LYS A 54 -3.21 -1.78 3.80
CA LYS A 54 -4.29 -2.39 4.60
C LYS A 54 -5.53 -1.51 4.53
N THR A 55 -6.65 -2.09 4.10
CA THR A 55 -7.97 -1.45 4.08
C THR A 55 -8.93 -2.18 5.03
N ALA A 56 -10.14 -1.66 5.20
CA ALA A 56 -11.22 -2.37 5.91
C ALA A 56 -11.56 -3.72 5.26
N SER A 57 -11.34 -3.84 3.94
CA SER A 57 -11.58 -5.07 3.16
C SER A 57 -10.35 -5.98 3.04
N GLY A 58 -9.29 -5.73 3.81
CA GLY A 58 -8.01 -6.45 3.72
C GLY A 58 -6.95 -5.70 2.93
N TYR A 59 -5.84 -6.37 2.63
CA TYR A 59 -4.79 -5.78 1.79
C TYR A 59 -5.29 -5.54 0.37
N LYS A 60 -4.97 -4.37 -0.19
CA LYS A 60 -5.29 -4.03 -1.58
C LYS A 60 -4.12 -3.30 -2.23
N PRO A 61 -3.94 -3.43 -3.56
CA PRO A 61 -3.02 -2.57 -4.29
C PRO A 61 -3.35 -1.12 -4.01
N LEU A 62 -2.34 -0.32 -3.72
CA LEU A 62 -2.40 1.12 -3.82
C LEU A 62 -2.52 1.43 -5.31
N VAL A 63 -3.76 1.40 -5.80
CA VAL A 63 -4.09 2.08 -7.04
C VAL A 63 -3.79 3.54 -6.73
N ALA A 64 -2.85 4.13 -7.46
CA ALA A 64 -2.78 5.56 -7.52
C ALA A 64 -4.09 5.98 -8.19
N GLU A 65 -5.14 6.18 -7.40
CA GLU A 65 -6.14 7.15 -7.80
C GLU A 65 -5.33 8.41 -8.00
N GLU A 66 -5.27 8.89 -9.24
CA GLU A 66 -4.79 10.23 -9.48
C GLU A 66 -5.53 11.09 -8.47
N PRO A 67 -4.82 11.78 -7.55
CA PRO A 67 -5.50 12.68 -6.65
C PRO A 67 -6.38 13.55 -7.55
N PRO A 68 -7.65 13.80 -7.19
CA PRO A 68 -8.56 14.53 -8.06
C PRO A 68 -8.04 15.96 -8.13
N LEU A 69 -7.04 16.18 -8.99
CA LEU A 69 -6.24 17.39 -9.09
C LEU A 69 -7.16 18.53 -9.44
N ALA A 70 -8.19 18.26 -10.25
CA ALA A 70 -9.27 19.20 -10.54
C ALA A 70 -10.08 19.60 -9.28
N ALA A 71 -10.38 18.67 -8.37
CA ALA A 71 -11.11 19.00 -7.15
C ALA A 71 -10.23 19.78 -6.16
N LEU A 72 -8.95 19.39 -6.04
CA LEU A 72 -7.97 20.13 -5.24
C LEU A 72 -7.73 21.52 -5.82
N GLU A 73 -7.54 21.65 -7.12
CA GLU A 73 -7.34 22.92 -7.82
C GLU A 73 -8.53 23.85 -7.63
N ARG A 74 -9.76 23.32 -7.76
CA ARG A 74 -10.97 24.09 -7.47
C ARG A 74 -11.00 24.57 -6.02
N ALA A 75 -10.74 23.69 -5.06
CA ALA A 75 -10.72 24.04 -3.64
C ALA A 75 -9.65 25.09 -3.32
N LEU A 76 -8.44 24.97 -3.89
CA LEU A 76 -7.39 25.96 -3.71
C LEU A 76 -7.79 27.31 -4.33
N ARG A 77 -8.38 27.33 -5.53
CA ARG A 77 -8.86 28.58 -6.15
C ARG A 77 -9.97 29.26 -5.35
N GLU A 78 -10.87 28.48 -4.75
CA GLU A 78 -12.04 29.02 -4.02
C GLU A 78 -11.69 29.45 -2.60
N PHE A 79 -10.79 28.74 -1.91
CA PHE A 79 -10.60 28.89 -0.46
C PHE A 79 -9.19 29.29 -0.02
N LEU A 80 -8.16 29.15 -0.86
CA LEU A 80 -6.79 29.52 -0.47
C LEU A 80 -6.60 31.04 -0.54
N THR A 81 -6.40 31.65 0.62
CA THR A 81 -6.13 33.08 0.76
C THR A 81 -4.65 33.41 0.91
N ASP A 82 -3.86 32.50 1.49
CA ASP A 82 -2.42 32.66 1.67
C ASP A 82 -1.68 31.32 1.64
N LEU A 83 -0.44 31.33 1.13
CA LEU A 83 0.44 30.16 1.09
C LEU A 83 1.86 30.57 1.48
N ARG A 84 2.36 30.02 2.60
CA ARG A 84 3.70 30.32 3.09
C ARG A 84 4.58 29.08 3.19
N PRO A 85 5.80 29.10 2.64
CA PRO A 85 6.77 28.06 2.89
C PRO A 85 7.36 28.19 4.30
N ALA A 86 7.51 27.06 4.99
CA ALA A 86 8.14 26.95 6.30
C ALA A 86 9.00 25.68 6.36
N GLN A 87 10.23 25.77 5.84
CA GLN A 87 11.13 24.63 5.67
C GLN A 87 10.47 23.48 4.90
N ASN A 88 10.22 22.34 5.55
CA ASN A 88 9.58 21.16 4.98
C ASN A 88 8.03 21.20 5.07
N LEU A 89 7.45 22.34 5.45
CA LEU A 89 6.01 22.55 5.56
C LEU A 89 5.51 23.65 4.63
N LEU A 90 4.25 23.53 4.21
CA LEU A 90 3.46 24.60 3.60
C LEU A 90 2.35 24.99 4.57
N VAL A 91 2.26 26.27 4.89
CA VAL A 91 1.16 26.83 5.69
C VAL A 91 0.14 27.42 4.74
N LEU A 92 -1.04 26.82 4.69
CA LEU A 92 -2.18 27.26 3.88
C LEU A 92 -3.15 28.02 4.80
N LYS A 93 -3.64 29.18 4.36
CA LYS A 93 -4.67 29.95 5.05
C LYS A 93 -5.86 30.21 4.14
#